data_AF-A0A9D5X4R1-F1
#
_entry.id   AF-A0A9D5X4R1-F1
#
_cell.length_a   1.000
_cell.length_b   1.000
_cell.length_c   1.000
_cell.angle_alpha   90.00
_cell.angle_beta   90.00
_cell.angle_gamma   90.00
#
_symmetry.space_group_name_H-M   'P 1'
#
loop_
_entity.id
_entity.type
_entity.pdbx_description
1 polymer ?
#
loop_
_entity_poly.entity_id
_entity_poly.type
_entity_poly.pdbx_seq_one_letter_code
_entity_poly.pdbx_strand_id
1 'polypeptide(L)'
;TGLAINVGDSALVNVVRRVTVADHLSDQLKIRVIDALLAMQEHTLEGQALDLGWAQNERWDVTSEQYLFMALSKTAYYSAAYPLVLGALIGGADQKTLDALKEFGLKVGLAFQLQDDLLNLVGNAQVQGKDFRSDITEGKRTLAVVYALEHLTEAEKTELVSILSAHTGDTLKLQRAVELMESANAIKFVRAHALALVDEAKHVLENVILTEDARDTLLSMADFFVNRER
;
A
#
# COMPACT_ATOMS: atom_id res chain seq x y z
N THR A 1 20.01 10.54 -9.99
CA THR A 1 20.86 11.11 -11.07
C THR A 1 20.08 11.08 -12.37
N GLY A 2 20.46 11.86 -13.40
CA GLY A 2 19.78 11.80 -14.71
C GLY A 2 19.81 10.41 -15.35
N LEU A 3 20.88 9.63 -15.12
CA LEU A 3 20.97 8.23 -15.55
C LEU A 3 19.90 7.34 -14.90
N ALA A 4 19.64 7.50 -13.60
CA ALA A 4 18.65 6.70 -12.90
C ALA A 4 17.22 6.96 -13.42
N ILE A 5 16.90 8.22 -13.74
CA ILE A 5 15.61 8.60 -14.35
C ILE A 5 15.45 7.90 -15.70
N ASN A 6 16.46 8.01 -16.58
CA ASN A 6 16.40 7.40 -17.91
C ASN A 6 16.32 5.86 -17.89
N VAL A 7 16.93 5.22 -16.87
CA VAL A 7 16.77 3.76 -16.65
C VAL A 7 15.34 3.43 -16.25
N GLY A 8 14.72 4.21 -15.37
CA GLY A 8 13.31 4.08 -15.00
C GLY A 8 12.38 4.22 -16.21
N ASP A 9 12.58 5.27 -17.02
CA ASP A 9 11.81 5.51 -18.24
C ASP A 9 11.96 4.35 -19.23
N SER A 10 13.19 3.86 -19.42
CA SER A 10 13.47 2.69 -20.26
C SER A 10 12.76 1.44 -19.75
N ALA A 11 12.72 1.21 -18.43
CA ALA A 11 12.02 0.07 -17.85
C ALA A 11 10.50 0.14 -18.14
N LEU A 12 9.88 1.30 -17.96
CA LEU A 12 8.46 1.52 -18.28
C LEU A 12 8.14 1.28 -19.76
N VAL A 13 8.97 1.81 -20.67
CA VAL A 13 8.84 1.57 -22.11
C VAL A 13 8.95 0.08 -22.43
N ASN A 14 9.87 -0.63 -21.77
CA ASN A 14 10.06 -2.07 -22.00
C ASN A 14 8.86 -2.91 -21.54
N VAL A 15 8.15 -2.51 -20.47
CA VAL A 15 6.92 -3.21 -20.03
C VAL A 15 5.88 -3.20 -21.15
N VAL A 16 5.58 -2.02 -21.72
CA VAL A 16 4.61 -1.90 -22.82
C VAL A 16 5.11 -2.64 -24.06
N ARG A 17 6.40 -2.54 -24.39
CA ARG A 17 7.01 -3.27 -25.52
C ARG A 17 6.83 -4.78 -25.38
N ARG A 18 6.92 -5.35 -24.19
CA ARG A 18 6.71 -6.79 -23.97
C ARG A 18 5.31 -7.25 -24.36
N VAL A 19 4.29 -6.40 -24.13
CA VAL A 19 2.91 -6.69 -24.53
C VAL A 19 2.74 -6.59 -26.05
N THR A 20 3.30 -5.55 -26.67
CA THR A 20 3.11 -5.32 -28.11
C THR A 20 3.72 -6.41 -28.99
N VAL A 21 4.86 -6.98 -28.56
CA VAL A 21 5.54 -8.08 -29.26
C VAL A 21 5.09 -9.48 -28.83
N ALA A 22 4.07 -9.60 -27.98
CA ALA A 22 3.56 -10.90 -27.53
C ALA A 22 2.72 -11.57 -28.62
N ASP A 23 3.32 -12.44 -29.42
CA ASP A 23 2.65 -13.10 -30.57
C ASP A 23 1.50 -14.04 -30.18
N HIS A 24 1.45 -14.49 -28.93
CA HIS A 24 0.39 -15.35 -28.41
C HIS A 24 -0.88 -14.58 -27.98
N LEU A 25 -0.84 -13.24 -27.98
CA LEU A 25 -1.98 -12.39 -27.64
C LEU A 25 -2.60 -11.80 -28.91
N SER A 26 -3.94 -11.78 -28.98
CA SER A 26 -4.64 -11.05 -30.04
C SER A 26 -4.46 -9.54 -29.89
N ASP A 27 -4.58 -8.79 -30.98
CA ASP A 27 -4.44 -7.32 -30.94
C ASP A 27 -5.45 -6.67 -29.98
N GLN A 28 -6.69 -7.19 -29.92
CA GLN A 28 -7.69 -6.72 -28.97
C GLN A 28 -7.27 -6.97 -27.52
N LEU A 29 -6.68 -8.14 -27.22
CA LEU A 29 -6.21 -8.46 -25.87
C LEU A 29 -4.99 -7.61 -25.50
N LYS A 30 -4.07 -7.37 -26.44
CA LYS A 30 -2.93 -6.46 -26.23
C LYS A 30 -3.39 -5.07 -25.82
N ILE A 31 -4.40 -4.51 -26.50
CA ILE A 31 -4.96 -3.20 -26.15
C ILE A 31 -5.52 -3.21 -24.72
N ARG A 32 -6.31 -4.22 -24.34
CA ARG A 32 -6.87 -4.33 -22.99
C ARG A 32 -5.79 -4.48 -21.91
N VAL A 33 -4.73 -5.24 -22.18
CA VAL A 33 -3.60 -5.40 -21.27
C VAL A 33 -2.82 -4.09 -21.11
N ILE A 34 -2.58 -3.37 -22.21
CA ILE A 34 -1.93 -2.05 -22.16
C ILE A 34 -2.79 -1.06 -21.36
N ASP A 35 -4.10 -1.01 -21.61
CA ASP A 35 -5.03 -0.13 -20.89
C ASP A 35 -5.01 -0.41 -19.37
N ALA A 36 -5.05 -1.69 -18.97
CA ALA A 36 -4.93 -2.08 -17.57
C ALA A 36 -3.57 -1.70 -16.95
N LEU A 37 -2.46 -1.84 -17.69
CA LEU A 37 -1.14 -1.40 -17.24
C LEU A 37 -1.05 0.13 -17.08
N LEU A 38 -1.65 0.89 -18.00
CA LEU A 38 -1.69 2.34 -17.92
C LEU A 38 -2.52 2.81 -16.72
N ALA A 39 -3.70 2.24 -16.50
CA ALA A 39 -4.53 2.56 -15.35
C ALA A 39 -3.84 2.22 -14.02
N MET A 40 -3.09 1.11 -13.96
CA MET A 40 -2.23 0.79 -12.81
C MET A 40 -1.18 1.88 -12.56
N GLN A 41 -0.50 2.32 -13.62
CA GLN A 41 0.55 3.34 -13.53
C GLN A 41 -0.02 4.69 -13.11
N GLU A 42 -1.16 5.10 -13.65
CA GLU A 42 -1.83 6.36 -13.29
C GLU A 42 -2.14 6.42 -11.78
N HIS A 43 -2.75 5.38 -11.22
CA HIS A 43 -2.99 5.32 -9.77
C HIS A 43 -1.69 5.35 -8.95
N THR A 44 -0.68 4.59 -9.38
CA THR A 44 0.61 4.54 -8.67
C THR A 44 1.29 5.91 -8.64
N LEU A 45 1.27 6.61 -9.78
CA LEU A 45 1.83 7.96 -9.93
C LEU A 45 1.05 8.98 -9.10
N GLU A 46 -0.28 8.91 -9.10
CA GLU A 46 -1.14 9.77 -8.28
C GLU A 46 -0.86 9.59 -6.78
N GLY A 47 -0.84 8.34 -6.30
CA GLY A 47 -0.53 8.03 -4.91
C GLY A 47 0.88 8.49 -4.51
N GLN A 48 1.87 8.26 -5.36
CA GLN A 48 3.24 8.74 -5.13
C GLN A 48 3.33 10.27 -5.11
N ALA A 49 2.60 10.96 -5.99
CA ALA A 49 2.57 12.42 -6.03
C ALA A 49 1.95 13.03 -4.77
N LEU A 50 0.87 12.41 -4.25
CA LEU A 50 0.26 12.82 -2.99
C LEU A 50 1.24 12.68 -1.82
N ASP A 51 1.86 11.51 -1.67
CA ASP A 51 2.82 11.23 -0.59
C ASP A 51 4.02 12.20 -0.60
N LEU A 52 4.64 12.36 -1.76
CA LEU A 52 5.75 13.31 -1.95
C LEU A 52 5.30 14.76 -1.69
N GLY A 53 4.13 15.14 -2.19
CA GLY A 53 3.58 16.47 -2.02
C GLY A 53 3.29 16.81 -0.55
N TRP A 54 2.80 15.84 0.23
CA TRP A 54 2.58 16.06 1.66
C TRP A 54 3.89 16.21 2.42
N ALA A 55 4.88 15.37 2.11
CA ALA A 55 6.20 15.47 2.73
C ALA A 55 6.91 16.79 2.38
N GLN A 56 6.94 17.15 1.09
CA GLN A 56 7.61 18.36 0.59
C GLN A 56 7.03 19.65 1.16
N ASN A 57 5.70 19.70 1.32
CA ASN A 57 5.01 20.89 1.83
C ASN A 57 4.82 20.88 3.35
N GLU A 58 5.45 19.92 4.05
CA GLU A 58 5.25 19.69 5.49
C GLU A 58 3.76 19.64 5.90
N ARG A 59 2.94 19.00 5.07
CA ARG A 59 1.49 18.95 5.30
C ARG A 59 1.17 17.94 6.40
N TRP A 60 0.51 18.40 7.47
CA TRP A 60 0.14 17.60 8.65
C TRP A 60 -1.38 17.54 8.90
N ASP A 61 -2.18 18.26 8.11
CA ASP A 61 -3.65 18.24 8.12
C ASP A 61 -4.23 17.19 7.16
N VAL A 62 -3.47 16.09 6.94
CA VAL A 62 -3.92 14.95 6.14
C VAL A 62 -4.94 14.16 6.95
N THR A 63 -6.07 13.79 6.35
CA THR A 63 -7.08 12.96 7.02
C THR A 63 -6.85 11.47 6.83
N SER A 64 -7.42 10.64 7.69
CA SER A 64 -7.33 9.17 7.56
C SER A 64 -7.85 8.69 6.20
N GLU A 65 -8.92 9.28 5.68
CA GLU A 65 -9.46 9.00 4.34
C GLU A 65 -8.46 9.34 3.23
N GLN A 66 -7.81 10.50 3.31
CA GLN A 66 -6.80 10.92 2.34
C GLN A 66 -5.61 9.95 2.33
N TYR A 67 -5.12 9.58 3.52
CA TYR A 67 -4.05 8.57 3.63
C TYR A 67 -4.48 7.24 3.00
N LEU A 68 -5.67 6.74 3.31
CA LEU A 68 -6.14 5.45 2.79
C LEU A 68 -6.24 5.47 1.27
N PHE A 69 -6.73 6.57 0.69
CA PHE A 69 -6.72 6.75 -0.78
C PHE A 69 -5.29 6.74 -1.34
N MET A 70 -4.38 7.49 -0.73
CA MET A 70 -2.97 7.54 -1.17
C MET A 70 -2.33 6.15 -1.11
N ALA A 71 -2.47 5.43 0.01
CA ALA A 71 -1.88 4.10 0.19
C ALA A 71 -2.49 3.06 -0.79
N LEU A 72 -3.80 3.14 -1.02
CA LEU A 72 -4.48 2.33 -2.02
C LEU A 72 -3.90 2.59 -3.42
N SER A 73 -3.84 3.86 -3.82
CA SER A 73 -3.32 4.32 -5.12
C SER A 73 -1.86 3.95 -5.34
N LYS A 74 -1.00 4.25 -4.36
CA LYS A 74 0.45 4.05 -4.42
C LYS A 74 0.86 2.57 -4.40
N THR A 75 0.22 1.76 -3.56
CA THR A 75 0.70 0.40 -3.28
C THR A 75 -0.26 -0.67 -3.77
N ALA A 76 -1.55 -0.59 -3.43
CA ALA A 76 -2.48 -1.71 -3.63
C ALA A 76 -2.78 -2.00 -5.10
N TYR A 77 -2.92 -0.95 -5.93
CA TYR A 77 -3.14 -1.12 -7.37
C TYR A 77 -1.99 -1.84 -8.06
N TYR A 78 -0.75 -1.43 -7.79
CA TYR A 78 0.45 -1.97 -8.43
C TYR A 78 0.82 -3.36 -7.91
N SER A 79 0.85 -3.53 -6.58
CA SER A 79 1.45 -4.72 -5.96
C SER A 79 0.50 -5.91 -5.88
N ALA A 80 -0.82 -5.69 -5.94
CA ALA A 80 -1.81 -6.74 -5.74
C ALA A 80 -2.92 -6.74 -6.82
N ALA A 81 -3.66 -5.63 -6.98
CA ALA A 81 -4.86 -5.62 -7.81
C ALA A 81 -4.57 -5.89 -9.30
N TYR A 82 -3.74 -5.06 -9.94
CA TYR A 82 -3.50 -5.20 -11.38
C TYR A 82 -2.69 -6.44 -11.78
N PRO A 83 -1.73 -6.96 -11.00
CA PRO A 83 -1.14 -8.27 -11.28
C PRO A 83 -2.19 -9.39 -11.40
N LEU A 84 -3.17 -9.43 -10.49
CA LEU A 84 -4.26 -10.40 -10.52
C LEU A 84 -5.20 -10.18 -11.73
N VAL A 85 -5.59 -8.93 -11.96
CA VAL A 85 -6.45 -8.54 -13.09
C VAL A 85 -5.79 -8.89 -14.42
N LEU A 86 -4.50 -8.59 -14.58
CA LEU A 86 -3.74 -8.87 -15.81
C LEU A 86 -3.62 -10.37 -16.06
N GLY A 87 -3.32 -11.16 -15.03
CA GLY A 87 -3.25 -12.62 -15.12
C GLY A 87 -4.60 -13.22 -15.56
N ALA A 88 -5.68 -12.81 -14.90
CA ALA A 88 -7.03 -13.27 -15.22
C ALA A 88 -7.51 -12.79 -16.61
N LEU A 89 -7.19 -11.56 -16.98
CA LEU A 89 -7.51 -10.98 -18.29
C LEU A 89 -6.84 -11.78 -19.42
N ILE A 90 -5.55 -12.07 -19.28
CA ILE A 90 -4.81 -12.90 -20.25
C ILE A 90 -5.33 -14.33 -20.26
N GLY A 91 -5.75 -14.85 -19.10
CA GLY A 91 -6.40 -16.16 -18.95
C GLY A 91 -7.83 -16.24 -19.51
N GLY A 92 -8.40 -15.13 -20.00
CA GLY A 92 -9.74 -15.10 -20.60
C GLY A 92 -10.89 -15.07 -19.58
N ALA A 93 -10.64 -14.61 -18.36
CA ALA A 93 -11.68 -14.46 -17.34
C ALA A 93 -12.76 -13.45 -17.76
N ASP A 94 -13.97 -13.63 -17.22
CA ASP A 94 -15.09 -12.71 -17.42
C ASP A 94 -14.97 -11.44 -16.58
N GLN A 95 -15.76 -10.42 -16.91
CA GLN A 95 -15.69 -9.13 -16.22
C GLN A 95 -15.97 -9.25 -14.71
N LYS A 96 -16.89 -10.13 -14.33
CA LYS A 96 -17.23 -10.39 -12.92
C LYS A 96 -16.01 -10.89 -12.14
N THR A 97 -15.24 -11.80 -12.73
CA THR A 97 -14.01 -12.31 -12.12
C THR A 97 -12.93 -11.23 -12.06
N LEU A 98 -12.78 -10.43 -13.12
CA LEU A 98 -11.82 -9.30 -13.13
C LEU A 98 -12.13 -8.29 -12.03
N ASP A 99 -13.40 -7.91 -11.86
CA ASP A 99 -13.82 -6.94 -10.84
C ASP A 99 -13.58 -7.49 -9.43
N ALA A 100 -13.92 -8.75 -9.17
CA ALA A 100 -13.68 -9.39 -7.89
C ALA A 100 -12.19 -9.52 -7.56
N LEU A 101 -11.35 -9.88 -8.54
CA LEU A 101 -9.90 -9.97 -8.33
C LEU A 101 -9.28 -8.59 -8.11
N LYS A 102 -9.79 -7.55 -8.79
CA LYS A 102 -9.39 -6.17 -8.54
C LYS A 102 -9.73 -5.77 -7.12
N GLU A 103 -10.97 -5.98 -6.69
CA GLU A 103 -11.45 -5.61 -5.36
C GLU A 103 -10.72 -6.39 -4.25
N PHE A 104 -10.52 -7.70 -4.44
CA PHE A 104 -9.70 -8.54 -3.56
C PHE A 104 -8.29 -7.96 -3.44
N GLY A 105 -7.62 -7.73 -4.57
CA GLY A 105 -6.25 -7.23 -4.63
C GLY A 105 -6.09 -5.86 -3.97
N LEU A 106 -7.06 -4.96 -4.17
CA LEU A 106 -7.07 -3.64 -3.53
C LEU A 106 -7.13 -3.74 -2.00
N LYS A 107 -8.00 -4.60 -1.47
CA LYS A 107 -8.14 -4.78 -0.02
C LYS A 107 -6.90 -5.42 0.60
N VAL A 108 -6.40 -6.52 0.03
CA VAL A 108 -5.21 -7.19 0.57
C VAL A 108 -3.95 -6.33 0.41
N GLY A 109 -3.82 -5.59 -0.69
CA GLY A 109 -2.71 -4.67 -0.91
C GLY A 109 -2.69 -3.51 0.09
N LEU A 110 -3.86 -2.96 0.42
CA LEU A 110 -3.97 -1.94 1.46
C LEU A 110 -3.67 -2.52 2.84
N ALA A 111 -4.24 -3.69 3.17
CA ALA A 111 -3.94 -4.38 4.44
C ALA A 111 -2.44 -4.66 4.61
N PHE A 112 -1.76 -5.06 3.54
CA PHE A 112 -0.31 -5.26 3.52
C PHE A 112 0.45 -3.98 3.87
N GLN A 113 0.10 -2.84 3.26
CA GLN A 113 0.75 -1.56 3.57
C GLN A 113 0.53 -1.16 5.03
N LEU A 114 -0.70 -1.31 5.54
CA LEU A 114 -1.01 -0.99 6.94
C LEU A 114 -0.24 -1.88 7.92
N GLN A 115 -0.08 -3.17 7.59
CA GLN A 115 0.71 -4.09 8.37
C GLN A 115 2.21 -3.74 8.30
N ASP A 116 2.72 -3.33 7.14
CA ASP A 116 4.10 -2.88 6.95
C ASP A 116 4.42 -1.66 7.84
N ASP A 117 3.57 -0.64 7.79
CA ASP A 117 3.67 0.55 8.64
C ASP A 117 3.61 0.17 10.14
N LEU A 118 2.74 -0.77 10.52
CA LEU A 118 2.66 -1.26 11.91
C LEU A 118 3.92 -2.01 12.35
N LEU A 119 4.46 -2.87 11.49
CA LEU A 119 5.71 -3.57 11.77
C LEU A 119 6.82 -2.53 11.96
N ASN A 120 6.94 -1.53 11.08
CA ASN A 120 7.91 -0.43 11.22
C ASN A 120 7.88 0.21 12.62
N LEU A 121 6.67 0.47 13.15
CA LEU A 121 6.50 1.19 14.42
C LEU A 121 6.64 0.33 15.67
N VAL A 122 5.99 -0.84 15.69
CA VAL A 122 5.79 -1.68 16.89
C VAL A 122 6.17 -3.15 16.72
N GLY A 123 6.79 -3.50 15.59
CA GLY A 123 7.32 -4.84 15.34
C GLY A 123 8.59 -5.16 16.15
N ASN A 124 9.21 -6.29 15.84
CA ASN A 124 10.43 -6.71 16.54
C ASN A 124 11.65 -5.93 16.03
N ALA A 125 12.24 -5.09 16.89
CA ALA A 125 13.43 -4.30 16.57
C ALA A 125 14.65 -5.15 16.15
N GLN A 126 14.79 -6.38 16.66
CA GLN A 126 15.89 -7.28 16.25
C GLN A 126 15.70 -7.82 14.82
N VAL A 127 14.44 -8.05 14.43
CA VAL A 127 14.10 -8.53 13.08
C VAL A 127 14.27 -7.41 12.05
N GLN A 128 13.84 -6.20 12.39
CA GLN A 128 13.87 -5.04 11.49
C GLN A 128 15.22 -4.31 11.47
N GLY A 129 16.02 -4.45 12.52
CA GLY A 129 17.34 -3.86 12.61
C GLY A 129 17.30 -2.34 12.44
N LYS A 130 17.89 -1.85 11.34
CA LYS A 130 18.02 -0.40 11.06
C LYS A 130 16.72 0.25 10.61
N ASP A 131 15.76 -0.54 10.13
CA ASP A 131 14.51 -0.03 9.60
C ASP A 131 13.46 0.16 10.70
N PHE A 132 13.72 -0.31 11.92
CA PHE A 132 12.80 -0.13 13.05
C PHE A 132 12.57 1.36 13.34
N ARG A 133 11.32 1.81 13.21
CA ARG A 133 10.87 3.20 13.38
C ARG A 133 11.50 4.20 12.41
N SER A 134 12.01 3.71 11.28
CA SER A 134 12.54 4.57 10.22
C SER A 134 11.45 5.50 9.67
N ASP A 135 10.18 5.10 9.66
CA ASP A 135 9.09 5.94 9.17
C ASP A 135 8.89 7.22 9.99
N ILE A 136 9.12 7.15 11.30
CA ILE A 136 9.12 8.34 12.17
C ILE A 136 10.32 9.23 11.83
N THR A 137 11.50 8.62 11.59
CA THR A 137 12.73 9.34 11.20
C THR A 137 12.56 10.03 9.84
N GLU A 138 11.88 9.37 8.91
CA GLU A 138 11.55 9.92 7.60
C GLU A 138 10.40 10.94 7.65
N GLY A 139 9.72 11.06 8.79
CA GLY A 139 8.57 11.95 8.98
C GLY A 139 7.36 11.51 8.15
N LYS A 140 7.18 10.22 7.90
CA LYS A 140 6.04 9.73 7.09
C LYS A 140 4.71 9.99 7.77
N ARG A 141 3.70 10.30 6.96
CA ARG A 141 2.31 10.49 7.40
C ARG A 141 1.57 9.15 7.38
N THR A 142 2.09 8.13 8.06
CA THR A 142 1.43 6.80 8.12
C THR A 142 0.03 6.91 8.72
N LEU A 143 -0.83 5.89 8.54
CA LEU A 143 -2.19 5.93 9.10
C LEU A 143 -2.18 6.12 10.62
N ALA A 144 -1.19 5.53 11.31
CA ALA A 144 -1.04 5.69 12.76
C ALA A 144 -0.75 7.15 13.14
N VAL A 145 0.11 7.84 12.39
CA VAL A 145 0.40 9.26 12.60
C VAL A 145 -0.84 10.11 12.31
N VAL A 146 -1.46 9.92 11.16
CA VAL A 146 -2.63 10.69 10.73
C VAL A 146 -3.78 10.53 11.72
N TYR A 147 -4.11 9.31 12.08
CA TYR A 147 -5.16 9.04 13.07
C TYR A 147 -4.83 9.65 14.43
N ALA A 148 -3.57 9.57 14.88
CA ALA A 148 -3.16 10.22 16.13
C ALA A 148 -3.37 11.75 16.07
N LEU A 149 -2.98 12.40 14.97
CA LEU A 149 -3.16 13.84 14.80
C LEU A 149 -4.63 14.26 14.76
N GLU A 150 -5.55 13.39 14.34
CA GLU A 150 -6.99 13.64 14.40
C GLU A 150 -7.55 13.59 15.83
N HIS A 151 -6.93 12.84 16.73
CA HIS A 151 -7.50 12.48 18.05
C HIS A 151 -6.73 13.02 19.27
N LEU A 152 -5.48 13.45 19.11
CA LEU A 152 -4.65 14.02 20.17
C LEU A 152 -5.11 15.42 20.58
N THR A 153 -4.68 15.88 21.75
CA THR A 153 -4.80 17.30 22.13
C THR A 153 -3.87 18.18 21.30
N GLU A 154 -4.14 19.48 21.17
CA GLU A 154 -3.27 20.39 20.40
C GLU A 154 -1.81 20.41 20.88
N ALA A 155 -1.58 20.26 22.19
CA ALA A 155 -0.23 20.18 22.76
C ALA A 155 0.50 18.90 22.30
N GLU A 156 -0.17 17.75 22.38
CA GLU A 156 0.37 16.46 21.93
C GLU A 156 0.54 16.39 20.42
N LYS A 157 -0.36 16.99 19.64
CA LYS A 157 -0.20 17.13 18.18
C LYS A 157 1.07 17.91 17.85
N THR A 158 1.27 19.04 18.53
CA THR A 158 2.47 19.87 18.35
C THR A 158 3.74 19.08 18.69
N GLU A 159 3.71 18.31 19.78
CA GLU A 159 4.82 17.42 20.16
C GLU A 159 5.10 16.35 19.09
N LEU A 160 4.07 15.64 18.63
CA LEU A 160 4.20 14.59 17.63
C LEU A 160 4.76 15.12 16.31
N VAL A 161 4.21 16.23 15.80
CA VAL A 161 4.70 16.90 14.60
C VAL A 161 6.15 17.35 14.77
N SER A 162 6.52 17.90 15.93
CA SER A 162 7.90 18.31 16.20
C SER A 162 8.88 17.13 16.14
N ILE A 163 8.50 15.96 16.65
CA ILE A 163 9.35 14.75 16.56
C ILE A 163 9.50 14.30 15.10
N LEU A 164 8.41 14.25 14.35
CA LEU A 164 8.39 13.79 12.96
C LEU A 164 9.17 14.72 12.02
N SER A 165 9.07 16.03 12.20
CA SER A 165 9.83 17.02 11.42
C SER A 165 11.31 17.09 11.81
N ALA A 166 11.72 16.55 12.95
CA ALA A 166 13.11 16.62 13.41
C ALA A 166 14.05 15.64 12.70
N HIS A 167 13.51 14.70 11.90
CA HIS A 167 14.27 13.64 11.24
C HIS A 167 15.26 12.93 12.17
N THR A 168 14.83 12.70 13.41
CA THR A 168 15.71 12.28 14.50
C THR A 168 15.91 10.77 14.53
N GLY A 169 17.16 10.33 14.74
CA GLY A 169 17.46 8.92 15.07
C GLY A 169 17.49 8.64 16.59
N ASP A 170 17.06 9.59 17.42
CA ASP A 170 17.07 9.43 18.88
C ASP A 170 15.96 8.46 19.32
N THR A 171 16.37 7.29 19.79
CA THR A 171 15.48 6.21 20.25
C THR A 171 14.44 6.65 21.28
N LEU A 172 14.73 7.62 22.15
CA LEU A 172 13.78 8.12 23.14
C LEU A 172 12.69 8.97 22.49
N LYS A 173 13.04 9.79 21.49
CA LYS A 173 12.07 10.56 20.72
C LYS A 173 11.21 9.65 19.84
N LEU A 174 11.82 8.65 19.21
CA LEU A 174 11.10 7.65 18.43
C LEU A 174 10.11 6.87 19.30
N GLN A 175 10.52 6.47 20.51
CA GLN A 175 9.63 5.84 21.49
C GLN A 175 8.49 6.78 21.90
N ARG A 176 8.80 8.06 22.16
CA ARG A 176 7.79 9.05 22.53
C ARG A 176 6.73 9.26 21.44
N ALA A 177 7.13 9.29 20.17
CA ALA A 177 6.18 9.36 19.07
C ALA A 177 5.21 8.15 19.06
N VAL A 178 5.73 6.94 19.31
CA VAL A 178 4.88 5.74 19.42
C VAL A 178 3.93 5.84 20.61
N GLU A 179 4.37 6.31 21.77
CA GLU A 179 3.52 6.50 22.95
C GLU A 179 2.36 7.47 22.68
N LEU A 180 2.60 8.55 21.93
CA LEU A 180 1.56 9.48 21.49
C LEU A 180 0.56 8.81 20.53
N MET A 181 1.04 7.97 19.61
CA MET A 181 0.15 7.19 18.74
C MET A 181 -0.66 6.15 19.53
N GLU A 182 -0.08 5.55 20.56
CA GLU A 182 -0.75 4.61 21.47
C GLU A 182 -1.80 5.29 22.34
N SER A 183 -1.51 6.48 22.90
CA SER A 183 -2.48 7.24 23.72
C SER A 183 -3.72 7.64 22.91
N ALA A 184 -3.55 7.88 21.61
CA ALA A 184 -4.64 8.12 20.66
C ALA A 184 -5.37 6.84 20.20
N ASN A 185 -4.96 5.64 20.64
CA ASN A 185 -5.42 4.34 20.14
C ASN A 185 -5.14 4.06 18.65
N ALA A 186 -4.22 4.80 18.02
CA ALA A 186 -3.95 4.70 16.59
C ALA A 186 -3.44 3.31 16.19
N ILE A 187 -2.52 2.72 16.97
CA ILE A 187 -1.96 1.38 16.69
C ILE A 187 -3.06 0.31 16.66
N LYS A 188 -4.01 0.38 17.61
CA LYS A 188 -5.14 -0.54 17.69
C LYS A 188 -6.10 -0.32 16.51
N PHE A 189 -6.36 0.93 16.15
CA PHE A 189 -7.19 1.29 15.01
C PHE A 189 -6.64 0.74 13.69
N VAL A 190 -5.36 0.99 13.38
CA VAL A 190 -4.72 0.51 12.15
C VAL A 190 -4.75 -1.01 12.07
N ARG A 191 -4.46 -1.72 13.17
CA ARG A 191 -4.48 -3.18 13.22
C ARG A 191 -5.88 -3.74 12.94
N ALA A 192 -6.91 -3.17 13.57
CA ALA A 192 -8.29 -3.59 13.35
C ALA A 192 -8.72 -3.36 11.90
N HIS A 193 -8.31 -2.23 11.31
CA HIS A 193 -8.62 -1.89 9.92
C HIS A 193 -7.95 -2.86 8.93
N ALA A 194 -6.68 -3.20 9.15
CA ALA A 194 -5.96 -4.18 8.32
C ALA A 194 -6.62 -5.58 8.35
N LEU A 195 -7.06 -6.03 9.53
CA LEU A 195 -7.77 -7.31 9.68
C LEU A 195 -9.13 -7.29 8.97
N ALA A 196 -9.91 -6.22 9.14
CA ALA A 196 -11.20 -6.08 8.47
C ALA A 196 -11.06 -6.12 6.95
N LEU A 197 -10.06 -5.44 6.39
CA LEU A 197 -9.77 -5.47 4.95
C LEU A 197 -9.49 -6.88 4.43
N VAL A 198 -8.76 -7.70 5.19
CA VAL A 198 -8.49 -9.09 4.81
C VAL A 198 -9.75 -9.94 4.85
N ASP A 199 -10.57 -9.81 5.90
CA ASP A 199 -11.83 -10.55 6.00
C ASP A 199 -12.80 -10.19 4.87
N GLU A 200 -12.91 -8.90 4.55
CA GLU A 200 -13.68 -8.40 3.42
C GLU A 200 -13.12 -8.93 2.08
N ALA A 201 -11.79 -8.96 1.92
CA ALA A 201 -11.17 -9.50 0.71
C ALA A 201 -11.55 -10.97 0.49
N LYS A 202 -11.52 -11.79 1.55
CA LYS A 202 -11.92 -13.21 1.45
C LYS A 202 -13.38 -13.36 1.02
N HIS A 203 -14.28 -12.53 1.56
CA HIS A 203 -15.70 -12.54 1.17
C HIS A 203 -15.92 -12.18 -0.31
N VAL A 204 -15.11 -11.29 -0.87
CA VAL A 204 -15.19 -10.95 -2.31
C VAL A 204 -15.00 -12.20 -3.19
N LEU A 205 -14.09 -13.11 -2.80
CA LEU A 205 -13.81 -14.33 -3.57
C LEU A 205 -14.93 -15.36 -3.53
N GLU A 206 -15.84 -15.31 -2.54
CA GLU A 206 -17.00 -16.22 -2.46
C GLU A 206 -17.95 -16.04 -3.65
N ASN A 207 -17.98 -14.83 -4.22
CA ASN A 207 -18.91 -14.46 -5.27
C ASN A 207 -18.43 -14.80 -6.70
N VAL A 208 -17.25 -15.39 -6.85
CA VAL A 208 -16.65 -15.73 -8.14
C VAL A 208 -16.19 -17.18 -8.23
N ILE A 209 -16.24 -17.72 -9.45
CA ILE A 209 -15.81 -19.09 -9.73
C ILE A 209 -14.33 -19.05 -10.10
N LEU A 210 -13.52 -19.67 -9.24
CA LEU A 210 -12.08 -19.86 -9.43
C LEU A 210 -11.79 -21.36 -9.35
N THR A 211 -10.68 -21.79 -9.93
CA THR A 211 -10.16 -23.14 -9.63
C THR A 211 -9.83 -23.25 -8.14
N GLU A 212 -9.85 -24.47 -7.61
CA GLU A 212 -9.50 -24.75 -6.22
C GLU A 212 -8.09 -24.20 -5.89
N ASP A 213 -7.10 -24.55 -6.71
CA ASP A 213 -5.71 -24.06 -6.56
C ASP A 213 -5.61 -22.52 -6.53
N ALA A 214 -6.34 -21.82 -7.40
CA ALA A 214 -6.31 -20.36 -7.45
C ALA A 214 -6.95 -19.75 -6.21
N ARG A 215 -8.09 -20.31 -5.76
CA ARG A 215 -8.77 -19.86 -4.55
C ARG A 215 -7.87 -20.04 -3.33
N ASP A 216 -7.28 -21.22 -3.16
CA ASP A 216 -6.42 -21.53 -2.02
C ASP A 216 -5.18 -20.63 -1.99
N THR A 217 -4.58 -20.38 -3.16
CA THR A 217 -3.45 -19.47 -3.28
C THR A 217 -3.81 -18.04 -2.84
N LEU A 218 -4.96 -17.52 -3.28
CA LEU A 218 -5.40 -16.17 -2.93
C LEU A 218 -5.77 -16.06 -1.45
N LEU A 219 -6.46 -17.05 -0.88
CA LEU A 219 -6.77 -17.08 0.55
C LEU A 219 -5.49 -17.12 1.39
N SER A 220 -4.52 -17.97 1.00
CA SER A 220 -3.21 -18.03 1.66
C SER A 220 -2.44 -16.71 1.55
N MET A 221 -2.52 -16.02 0.41
CA MET A 221 -1.91 -14.70 0.22
C MET A 221 -2.53 -13.67 1.17
N ALA A 222 -3.86 -13.65 1.31
CA ALA A 222 -4.57 -12.76 2.22
C ALA A 222 -4.15 -12.99 3.69
N ASP A 223 -4.05 -14.26 4.09
CA ASP A 223 -3.60 -14.63 5.44
C ASP A 223 -2.14 -14.25 5.71
N PHE A 224 -1.26 -14.44 4.72
CA PHE A 224 0.15 -14.11 4.86
C PHE A 224 0.36 -12.60 5.10
N PHE A 225 -0.41 -11.73 4.44
CA PHE A 225 -0.21 -10.29 4.52
C PHE A 225 -0.51 -9.68 5.89
N VAL A 226 -1.38 -10.27 6.70
CA VAL A 226 -1.67 -9.80 8.07
C VAL A 226 -0.86 -10.54 9.14
N ASN A 227 -0.41 -11.76 8.87
CA ASN A 227 0.36 -12.57 9.83
C ASN A 227 1.88 -12.47 9.64
N ARG A 228 2.37 -11.67 8.67
CA ARG A 228 3.81 -11.50 8.46
C ARG A 228 4.49 -10.88 9.67
N GLU A 229 5.65 -11.43 10.02
CA GLU A 229 6.53 -10.94 11.08
C GLU A 229 7.67 -10.05 10.55
N ARG A 230 7.79 -9.95 9.22
CA ARG A 230 8.79 -9.17 8.49
C ARG A 230 8.22 -8.68 7.19
#